data_AF-A0A4Y8D7X1-F1
#
_entry.id   AF-A0A4Y8D7X1-F1
#
_cell.length_a   1.000
_cell.length_b   1.000
_cell.length_c   1.000
_cell.angle_alpha   90.00
_cell.angle_beta   90.00
_cell.angle_gamma   90.00
#
_symmetry.space_group_name_H-M   'P 1'
#
loop_
_entity.id
_entity.type
_entity.pdbx_description
1 polymer ?
#
loop_
_entity_poly.entity_id
_entity_poly.type
_entity_poly.pdbx_seq_one_letter_code
_entity_poly.pdbx_strand_id
1 'polypeptide(L)'
;MSKSAVHETMRLATFDYTFPKPWTGQEKLAAYMLKHVDYIRSVVSAENLLEFRPLDGWEVLCQFLRKIFLEEPLPCINKGRNTANVFWDH
;
A
#
# COMPACT_ATOMS: atom_id res chain seq x y z
N MET A 1 -18.23 -1.61 -23.17
CA MET A 1 -16.87 -1.67 -23.77
C MET A 1 -16.61 -3.08 -24.28
N SER A 2 -15.97 -3.27 -25.44
CA SER A 2 -15.58 -4.61 -25.92
C SER A 2 -14.65 -5.28 -24.89
N LYS A 3 -14.87 -6.57 -24.60
CA LYS A 3 -13.98 -7.37 -23.74
C LYS A 3 -12.50 -7.31 -24.20
N SER A 4 -12.25 -7.04 -25.49
CA SER A 4 -10.89 -6.90 -26.02
C SER A 4 -10.19 -5.61 -25.57
N ALA A 5 -10.91 -4.51 -25.38
CA ALA A 5 -10.33 -3.24 -24.98
C ALA A 5 -9.89 -3.26 -23.50
N VAL A 6 -10.69 -3.89 -22.63
CA VAL A 6 -10.33 -4.09 -21.21
C VAL A 6 -9.15 -5.05 -21.09
N HIS A 7 -9.16 -6.15 -21.84
CA HIS A 7 -8.06 -7.11 -21.86
C HIS A 7 -6.75 -6.48 -22.34
N GLU A 8 -6.77 -5.68 -23.42
CA GLU A 8 -5.57 -5.00 -23.91
C GLU A 8 -5.10 -3.90 -22.95
N THR A 9 -6.03 -3.17 -22.32
CA THR A 9 -5.68 -2.18 -21.28
C THR A 9 -5.00 -2.85 -20.10
N MET A 10 -5.51 -3.99 -19.62
CA MET A 10 -4.90 -4.75 -18.53
C MET A 10 -3.56 -5.36 -18.95
N ARG A 11 -3.44 -5.85 -20.19
CA ARG A 11 -2.18 -6.34 -20.74
C ARG A 11 -1.14 -5.23 -20.79
N LEU A 12 -1.49 -4.02 -21.24
CA LEU A 12 -0.59 -2.88 -21.26
C LEU A 12 -0.23 -2.40 -19.85
N ALA A 13 -1.20 -2.28 -18.95
CA ALA A 13 -0.96 -1.89 -17.57
C ALA A 13 -0.05 -2.89 -16.83
N THR A 14 -0.27 -4.19 -17.02
CA THR A 14 0.57 -5.24 -16.43
C THR A 14 1.91 -5.37 -17.14
N PHE A 15 1.98 -5.17 -18.45
CA PHE A 15 3.23 -5.15 -19.21
C PHE A 15 4.11 -3.97 -18.76
N ASP A 16 3.56 -2.77 -18.60
CA ASP A 16 4.28 -1.63 -18.03
C ASP A 16 4.72 -1.87 -16.58
N TYR A 17 4.00 -2.71 -15.85
CA TYR A 17 4.35 -3.12 -14.49
C TYR A 17 5.43 -4.21 -14.43
N THR A 18 5.53 -5.04 -15.47
CA THR A 18 6.38 -6.25 -15.50
C THR A 18 7.58 -6.14 -16.44
N PHE A 19 7.62 -5.12 -17.31
CA PHE A 19 8.80 -4.74 -18.09
C PHE A 19 9.97 -4.48 -17.12
N PRO A 20 11.23 -4.86 -17.42
CA PRO A 20 12.33 -4.81 -16.46
C PRO A 20 12.64 -3.37 -16.05
N LYS A 21 12.00 -2.91 -14.98
CA LYS A 21 12.29 -1.65 -14.31
C LYS A 21 13.17 -1.93 -13.10
N PRO A 22 14.01 -0.98 -12.64
CA PRO A 22 14.93 -1.23 -11.53
C PRO A 22 14.25 -1.67 -10.22
N TRP A 23 12.93 -1.48 -10.08
CA TRP A 23 12.10 -1.93 -8.95
C TRP A 23 11.35 -3.25 -9.16
N THR A 24 11.50 -3.94 -10.30
CA THR A 24 10.93 -5.30 -10.49
C THR A 24 11.80 -6.41 -9.91
N GLY A 25 13.03 -6.09 -9.49
CA GLY A 25 13.89 -7.00 -8.75
C GLY A 25 13.54 -6.97 -7.26
N GLN A 26 13.11 -8.11 -6.70
CA GLN A 26 12.68 -8.23 -5.30
C GLN A 26 13.75 -7.71 -4.31
N GLU A 27 15.02 -8.02 -4.55
CA GLU A 27 16.14 -7.55 -3.71
C GLU A 27 16.32 -6.02 -3.78
N LYS A 28 16.22 -5.45 -4.99
CA LYS A 28 16.34 -4.00 -5.21
C LYS A 28 15.16 -3.26 -4.56
N LEU A 29 13.95 -3.82 -4.67
CA LEU A 29 12.75 -3.28 -4.06
C LEU A 29 12.87 -3.31 -2.52
N ALA A 30 13.27 -4.44 -1.94
CA ALA A 30 13.49 -4.57 -0.50
C ALA A 30 14.54 -3.57 0.02
N ALA A 31 15.67 -3.43 -0.70
CA ALA A 31 16.72 -2.48 -0.35
C ALA A 31 16.25 -1.02 -0.44
N TYR A 32 15.43 -0.69 -1.45
CA TYR A 32 14.88 0.66 -1.61
C TYR A 32 13.86 1.01 -0.52
N MET A 33 13.03 0.05 -0.09
CA MET A 33 12.05 0.28 0.98
C MET A 33 12.71 0.78 2.27
N LEU A 34 13.86 0.20 2.66
CA LEU A 34 14.60 0.65 3.84
C LEU A 34 15.11 2.10 3.67
N LYS A 35 15.71 2.40 2.52
CA LYS A 35 16.18 3.76 2.20
C LYS A 35 15.04 4.79 2.23
N HIS A 36 13.88 4.41 1.75
CA HIS A 36 12.70 5.27 1.75
C HIS A 36 12.22 5.55 3.18
N VAL A 37 12.13 4.53 4.03
CA VAL A 37 11.76 4.69 5.44
C VAL A 37 12.74 5.62 6.16
N ASP A 38 14.05 5.44 5.96
CA ASP A 38 15.08 6.29 6.57
C ASP A 38 15.01 7.73 6.08
N TYR A 39 14.72 7.94 4.79
CA TYR A 39 14.46 9.26 4.25
C TYR A 39 13.28 9.94 4.96
N ILE A 40 12.14 9.26 5.09
CA ILE A 40 10.97 9.80 5.80
C ILE A 40 11.31 10.19 7.24
N ARG A 41 12.03 9.34 7.98
CA ARG A 41 12.51 9.66 9.35
C ARG A 41 13.41 10.89 9.41
N SER A 42 14.18 11.17 8.37
CA SER A 42 15.09 12.32 8.32
C SER A 42 14.40 13.64 7.98
N VAL A 43 13.27 13.61 7.28
CA VAL A 43 12.56 14.81 6.82
C VAL A 43 11.30 15.13 7.62
N VAL A 44 10.76 14.17 8.38
CA VAL A 44 9.60 14.36 9.25
C VAL A 44 10.05 14.36 10.70
N SER A 45 9.64 15.36 11.49
CA SER A 45 9.96 15.40 12.91
C SER A 45 9.26 14.27 13.67
N ALA A 46 9.90 13.78 14.74
CA ALA A 46 9.44 12.58 15.46
C ALA A 46 8.03 12.75 16.04
N GLU A 47 7.66 13.95 16.47
CA GLU A 47 6.33 14.26 16.98
C GLU A 47 5.23 14.26 15.89
N ASN A 48 5.61 14.32 14.61
CA ASN A 48 4.72 14.28 13.45
C ASN A 48 4.82 12.97 12.66
N LEU A 49 5.56 11.97 13.17
CA LEU A 49 5.73 10.67 12.53
C LEU A 49 5.26 9.54 13.45
N LEU A 50 4.31 8.74 12.96
CA LEU A 50 3.95 7.47 13.58
C LEU A 50 4.39 6.32 12.68
N GLU A 51 5.27 5.45 13.20
CA GLU A 51 5.57 4.17 12.58
C GLU A 51 4.52 3.14 12.98
N PHE A 52 3.54 2.93 12.10
CA PHE A 52 2.37 2.12 12.37
C PHE A 52 2.45 0.74 11.68
N ARG A 53 2.21 -0.34 12.43
CA ARG A 53 1.96 -1.68 11.89
C ARG A 53 0.47 -2.00 12.06
N PRO A 54 -0.18 -2.68 11.11
CA PRO A 54 -1.60 -3.03 11.24
C PRO A 54 -1.96 -3.79 12.52
N LEU A 55 -1.02 -4.53 13.10
CA LEU A 55 -1.20 -5.24 14.37
C LEU A 55 -1.21 -4.32 15.61
N ASP A 56 -0.77 -3.08 15.48
CA ASP A 56 -0.78 -2.11 16.58
C ASP A 56 -2.21 -1.58 16.86
N GLY A 57 -3.17 -1.78 15.94
CA GLY A 57 -4.59 -1.50 16.16
C GLY A 57 -4.98 -0.02 16.22
N TRP A 58 -6.20 0.28 16.68
CA TRP A 58 -6.72 1.65 16.74
C TRP A 58 -6.07 2.50 17.82
N GLU A 59 -5.60 1.90 18.91
CA GLU A 59 -5.19 2.63 20.12
C GLU A 59 -4.06 3.64 19.84
N VAL A 60 -2.94 3.15 19.28
CA VAL A 60 -1.76 3.98 18.99
C VAL A 60 -2.08 5.03 17.91
N LEU A 61 -2.87 4.64 16.90
CA LEU A 61 -3.26 5.53 15.81
C LEU A 61 -4.17 6.68 16.30
N CYS A 62 -5.20 6.36 17.09
CA CYS A 62 -6.10 7.36 17.66
C CYS A 62 -5.37 8.28 18.64
N GLN A 63 -4.47 7.76 19.47
CA GLN A 63 -3.64 8.56 20.37
C GLN A 63 -2.80 9.58 19.59
N PHE A 64 -2.09 9.12 18.55
CA PHE A 64 -1.26 9.99 17.71
C PHE A 64 -2.09 11.08 17.01
N LEU A 65 -3.28 10.73 16.51
CA LEU A 65 -4.19 11.66 15.83
C LEU A 65 -5.05 12.52 16.77
N ARG A 66 -4.94 12.32 18.10
CA ARG A 66 -5.79 12.97 19.12
C ARG A 66 -7.28 12.76 18.85
N LYS A 67 -7.65 11.52 18.51
CA LYS A 67 -9.02 11.09 18.27
C LYS A 67 -9.49 10.12 19.34
N ILE A 68 -10.81 10.00 19.48
CA ILE A 68 -11.42 8.99 20.34
C ILE A 68 -11.12 7.59 19.80
N PHE A 69 -10.97 6.64 20.71
CA PHE A 69 -10.82 5.23 20.37
C PHE A 69 -12.08 4.70 19.68
N LEU A 70 -11.89 3.80 18.71
CA LEU A 70 -12.96 3.11 18.01
C LEU A 70 -13.05 1.68 18.53
N GLU A 71 -14.25 1.26 18.96
CA GLU A 71 -14.48 -0.10 19.46
C GLU A 71 -14.53 -1.16 18.34
N GLU A 72 -14.69 -0.73 17.09
CA GLU A 72 -14.68 -1.62 15.93
C GLU A 72 -13.26 -2.12 15.60
N PRO A 73 -13.11 -3.33 15.02
CA PRO A 73 -11.80 -3.84 14.63
C PRO A 73 -11.18 -3.01 13.49
N LEU A 74 -9.85 -2.89 13.49
CA LEU A 74 -9.13 -2.22 12.39
C LEU A 74 -9.44 -2.93 11.04
N PRO A 75 -9.84 -2.20 9.98
CA PRO A 75 -10.24 -2.80 8.72
C PRO A 75 -9.12 -3.62 8.06
N CYS A 76 -9.44 -4.85 7.63
CA CYS A 76 -8.54 -5.74 6.89
C CYS A 76 -9.18 -6.20 5.56
N ILE A 77 -9.46 -5.23 4.69
CA ILE A 77 -10.25 -5.43 3.47
C ILE A 77 -9.40 -5.78 2.23
N ASN A 78 -8.18 -5.25 2.14
CA ASN A 78 -7.27 -5.46 1.01
C ASN A 78 -6.30 -6.63 1.29
N LYS A 79 -6.84 -7.85 1.34
CA LYS A 79 -6.04 -9.07 1.43
C LYS A 79 -5.43 -9.38 0.06
N GLY A 80 -4.20 -9.91 0.01
CA GLY A 80 -3.47 -10.14 -1.25
C GLY A 80 -4.15 -11.05 -2.29
N ARG A 81 -5.27 -11.70 -1.94
CA ARG A 81 -6.13 -12.46 -2.86
C ARG A 81 -7.24 -11.61 -3.53
N ASN A 82 -7.39 -10.33 -3.16
CA ASN A 82 -8.47 -9.41 -3.60
C ASN A 82 -8.05 -8.39 -4.66
N THR A 83 -6.81 -8.42 -5.17
CA THR A 83 -6.37 -7.47 -6.23
C THR A 83 -7.16 -7.59 -7.53
N ALA A 84 -7.89 -8.71 -7.72
CA ALA A 84 -8.76 -8.93 -8.87
C ALA A 84 -10.21 -8.43 -8.72
N ASN A 85 -10.65 -7.99 -7.53
CA ASN A 85 -12.07 -7.67 -7.28
C ASN A 85 -12.45 -6.21 -7.49
N VAL A 86 -11.48 -5.34 -7.79
CA VAL A 86 -11.73 -3.91 -8.07
C VAL A 86 -12.43 -3.69 -9.43
N PHE A 87 -12.66 -4.76 -10.21
CA PHE A 87 -13.19 -4.69 -11.58
C PHE A 87 -14.48 -5.49 -11.82
N TRP A 88 -15.16 -6.01 -10.79
CA TRP A 88 -16.30 -6.94 -10.95
C TRP A 88 -17.65 -6.43 -10.45
N ASP A 89 -17.88 -5.11 -10.37
CA ASP A 89 -19.19 -4.52 -9.98
C ASP A 89 -19.83 -3.64 -11.08
N HIS A 90 -19.63 -3.98 -12.36
CA HIS A 90 -20.36 -3.36 -13.50
C HIS A 90 -20.97 -4.41 -14.43
#